data_AF-A0A8D8RAN8-F1
#
_entry.id   AF-A0A8D8RAN8-F1
#
_cell.length_a   1.000
_cell.length_b   1.000
_cell.length_c   1.000
_cell.angle_alpha   90.00
_cell.angle_beta   90.00
_cell.angle_gamma   90.00
#
_symmetry.space_group_name_H-M   'P 1'
#
loop_
_entity.id
_entity.type
_entity.pdbx_description
1 polymer ?
#
loop_
_entity_poly.entity_id
_entity_poly.type
_entity_poly.pdbx_seq_one_letter_code
_entity_poly.pdbx_strand_id
1 'polypeptide(L)'
;MVAHVFPSAAVATSLKAATSFLLGTKALFIPTFMAALLYFRYDLYDPETQIFNQKTLLAEYDFIVIGGGSAGNVVANRLTENPNWKVLLLEAGGYETELTDVPVLSIYLHKSRFDWKYRTQPGDTACLAMKDRRCVWTRGKVIGGSSVLNTMLYVRGNRRDFDQWATDGNPGWSYEEVLPYFKKSMDQRNPYLAKNRYHSTGGYLTVQDSPWNTPLGELNWCEHAEQIPLY
;
A
#
# COMPACT_ATOMS: atom_id res chain seq x y z
N MET A 1 30.46 10.21 -62.13
CA MET A 1 30.91 11.26 -63.05
C MET A 1 29.86 12.35 -63.03
N VAL A 2 30.27 13.59 -62.70
CA VAL A 2 29.54 14.88 -62.82
C VAL A 2 28.27 15.00 -61.94
N ALA A 3 28.24 15.63 -60.76
CA ALA A 3 28.75 16.92 -60.27
C ALA A 3 28.15 18.15 -60.97
N HIS A 4 27.16 18.78 -60.32
CA HIS A 4 26.94 20.22 -60.42
C HIS A 4 26.62 20.79 -59.02
N VAL A 5 27.29 21.90 -58.71
CA VAL A 5 27.37 22.61 -57.43
C VAL A 5 26.74 24.00 -57.62
N PHE A 6 25.69 24.29 -56.83
CA PHE A 6 25.31 25.52 -56.08
C PHE A 6 25.30 26.93 -56.76
N PRO A 7 24.39 27.86 -56.36
CA PRO A 7 24.45 28.52 -55.05
C PRO A 7 23.14 28.69 -54.26
N SER A 8 23.39 28.80 -52.95
CA SER A 8 22.59 29.28 -51.82
C SER A 8 21.58 30.41 -52.07
N ALA A 9 20.36 30.26 -51.52
CA ALA A 9 19.76 31.15 -50.51
C ALA A 9 18.23 30.94 -50.46
N ALA A 10 17.75 30.20 -49.46
CA ALA A 10 16.42 30.35 -48.80
C ALA A 10 16.11 29.15 -47.88
N VAL A 11 17.06 28.74 -47.04
CA VAL A 11 16.80 27.81 -45.94
C VAL A 11 16.78 28.64 -44.66
N ALA A 12 15.64 29.27 -44.35
CA ALA A 12 15.33 29.79 -42.99
C ALA A 12 13.94 30.45 -42.89
N THR A 13 12.86 29.88 -43.45
CA THR A 13 11.52 30.43 -43.11
C THR A 13 10.32 29.49 -43.19
N SER A 14 10.51 28.19 -43.44
CA SER A 14 9.39 27.23 -43.45
C SER A 14 9.25 26.37 -42.18
N LEU A 15 10.14 26.50 -41.18
CA LEU A 15 10.07 25.70 -39.94
C LEU A 15 9.36 26.36 -38.74
N LYS A 16 8.76 27.55 -38.92
CA LYS A 16 7.95 28.22 -37.88
C LYS A 16 6.44 28.14 -38.10
N ALA A 17 5.98 27.64 -39.26
CA ALA A 17 4.56 27.45 -39.55
C ALA A 17 4.06 26.03 -39.22
N ALA A 18 4.96 25.04 -39.14
CA ALA A 18 4.62 23.67 -38.73
C ALA A 18 4.67 23.45 -37.20
N THR A 19 5.35 24.32 -36.46
CA THR A 19 5.46 24.27 -35.00
C THR A 19 4.42 25.12 -34.27
N SER A 20 3.70 26.02 -34.96
CA SER A 20 2.67 26.86 -34.36
C SER A 20 1.24 26.29 -34.47
N PHE A 21 1.04 25.19 -35.20
CA PHE A 21 -0.30 24.56 -35.36
C PHE A 21 -0.54 23.33 -34.46
N LEU A 22 0.46 22.88 -33.70
CA LEU A 22 0.35 21.78 -32.72
C LEU A 22 0.21 22.26 -31.26
N LEU A 23 0.28 23.58 -31.02
CA LEU A 23 0.16 24.22 -29.69
C LEU A 23 -1.25 24.76 -29.41
N GLY A 24 -2.26 24.21 -30.08
CA GLY A 24 -3.67 24.46 -29.76
C GLY A 24 -4.14 23.47 -28.72
N THR A 25 -4.60 23.98 -27.57
CA THR A 25 -5.31 23.37 -26.41
C THR A 25 -6.08 22.04 -26.58
N LYS A 26 -6.37 21.58 -27.80
CA LYS A 26 -7.02 20.30 -28.13
C LYS A 26 -6.08 19.10 -28.21
N ALA A 27 -4.78 19.30 -28.48
CA ALA A 27 -3.82 18.19 -28.60
C ALA A 27 -3.46 17.56 -27.24
N LEU A 28 -3.47 18.35 -26.16
CA LEU A 28 -3.36 17.85 -24.79
C LEU A 28 -4.69 17.30 -24.26
N PHE A 29 -5.83 17.72 -24.82
CA PHE A 29 -7.13 17.28 -24.31
C PHE A 29 -7.27 15.76 -24.35
N ILE A 30 -6.93 15.10 -25.46
CA ILE A 30 -7.06 13.63 -25.55
C ILE A 30 -6.16 12.90 -24.55
N PRO A 31 -4.83 13.13 -24.49
CA PRO A 31 -3.98 12.45 -23.51
C PRO A 31 -4.30 12.87 -22.07
N THR A 32 -4.69 14.12 -21.80
CA THR A 32 -5.12 14.56 -20.45
C THR A 32 -6.48 13.97 -20.07
N PHE A 33 -7.41 13.85 -21.01
CA PHE A 33 -8.72 13.22 -20.81
C PHE A 33 -8.58 11.70 -20.66
N MET A 34 -7.68 11.06 -21.41
CA MET A 34 -7.33 9.66 -21.24
C MET A 34 -6.63 9.44 -19.89
N ALA A 35 -5.69 10.29 -19.49
CA ALA A 35 -5.08 10.24 -18.17
C ALA A 35 -6.10 10.49 -17.06
N ALA A 36 -7.06 11.41 -17.25
CA ALA A 36 -8.15 11.65 -16.32
C ALA A 36 -9.13 10.47 -16.28
N LEU A 37 -9.45 9.83 -17.41
CA LEU A 37 -10.28 8.63 -17.46
C LEU A 37 -9.59 7.46 -16.78
N LEU A 38 -8.30 7.24 -17.07
CA LEU A 38 -7.48 6.26 -16.38
C LEU A 38 -7.42 6.59 -14.89
N TYR A 39 -7.32 7.85 -14.48
CA TYR A 39 -7.33 8.24 -13.08
C TYR A 39 -8.70 8.05 -12.39
N PHE A 40 -9.79 8.46 -13.03
CA PHE A 40 -11.14 8.46 -12.45
C PHE A 40 -11.89 7.13 -12.64
N ARG A 41 -11.43 6.27 -13.56
CA ARG A 41 -12.03 4.97 -13.92
C ARG A 41 -10.96 3.87 -14.01
N TYR A 42 -9.88 4.02 -13.24
CA TYR A 42 -8.77 3.07 -13.19
C TYR A 42 -9.23 1.65 -12.87
N ASP A 43 -10.19 1.54 -11.95
CA ASP A 43 -10.78 0.28 -11.47
C ASP A 43 -11.33 -0.62 -12.61
N LEU A 44 -11.49 -0.11 -13.84
CA LEU A 44 -11.91 -0.87 -15.02
C LEU A 44 -10.74 -1.42 -15.88
N TYR A 45 -9.53 -0.92 -15.66
CA TYR A 45 -8.35 -1.15 -16.50
C TYR A 45 -7.13 -1.67 -15.74
N ASP A 46 -7.19 -1.76 -14.42
CA ASP A 46 -6.13 -2.35 -13.61
C ASP A 46 -5.98 -3.86 -13.95
N PRO A 47 -4.84 -4.28 -14.53
CA PRO A 47 -4.60 -5.69 -14.83
C PRO A 47 -4.31 -6.51 -13.57
N GLU A 48 -4.00 -5.88 -12.44
CA GLU A 48 -3.63 -6.51 -11.17
C GLU A 48 -4.85 -6.83 -10.29
N THR A 49 -5.92 -6.03 -10.35
CA THR A 49 -7.17 -6.29 -9.62
C THR A 49 -8.28 -6.92 -10.47
N GLN A 50 -8.36 -8.26 -10.48
CA GLN A 50 -9.55 -8.99 -10.96
C GLN A 50 -10.56 -9.25 -9.83
N ILE A 51 -10.77 -8.28 -8.94
CA ILE A 51 -11.77 -8.42 -7.89
C ILE A 51 -13.11 -7.99 -8.46
N PHE A 52 -13.99 -8.96 -8.71
CA PHE A 52 -15.35 -8.68 -9.16
C PHE A 52 -16.32 -8.82 -8.00
N ASN A 53 -17.18 -7.81 -7.84
CA ASN A 53 -18.32 -7.92 -6.94
C ASN A 53 -19.25 -9.02 -7.44
N GLN A 54 -19.48 -10.02 -6.60
CA GLN A 54 -20.43 -11.07 -6.92
C GLN A 54 -21.85 -10.49 -6.90
N LYS A 55 -22.52 -10.51 -8.06
CA LYS A 55 -23.88 -9.95 -8.23
C LYS A 55 -24.95 -10.88 -7.69
N THR A 56 -24.70 -12.18 -7.75
CA THR A 56 -25.63 -13.22 -7.29
C THR A 56 -25.03 -13.91 -6.08
N LEU A 57 -25.57 -13.63 -4.91
CA LEU A 57 -25.16 -14.30 -3.67
C LEU A 57 -25.78 -15.70 -3.59
N LEU A 58 -25.05 -16.61 -2.97
CA LEU A 58 -25.60 -17.92 -2.58
C LEU A 58 -26.55 -17.72 -1.40
N ALA A 59 -27.50 -18.64 -1.24
CA ALA A 59 -28.39 -18.63 -0.09
C ALA A 59 -27.65 -18.92 1.23
N GLU A 60 -26.52 -19.63 1.17
CA GLU A 60 -25.72 -20.05 2.31
C GLU A 60 -24.22 -20.07 1.98
N TYR A 61 -23.41 -19.84 3.01
CA TYR A 61 -21.95 -19.89 2.99
C TYR A 61 -21.46 -20.58 4.26
N ASP A 62 -20.35 -21.30 4.19
CA ASP A 62 -19.72 -21.91 5.36
C ASP A 62 -19.09 -20.84 6.26
N PHE A 63 -18.55 -19.79 5.65
CA PHE A 63 -17.93 -18.67 6.35
C PHE A 63 -18.29 -17.33 5.72
N ILE A 64 -18.56 -16.34 6.57
CA ILE A 64 -18.72 -14.94 6.17
C ILE A 64 -17.64 -14.13 6.89
N VAL A 65 -16.71 -13.58 6.13
CA VAL A 65 -15.66 -12.68 6.62
C VAL A 65 -16.15 -11.25 6.45
N ILE A 66 -16.24 -10.51 7.56
CA ILE A 66 -16.69 -9.11 7.58
C ILE A 66 -15.46 -8.22 7.67
N GLY A 67 -15.16 -7.51 6.58
CA GLY A 67 -14.01 -6.64 6.41
C GLY A 67 -12.87 -7.32 5.65
N GLY A 68 -12.61 -6.87 4.42
CA GLY A 68 -11.48 -7.27 3.58
C GLY A 68 -10.20 -6.52 3.91
N GLY A 69 -9.91 -6.36 5.21
CA GLY A 69 -8.69 -5.71 5.69
C GLY A 69 -7.50 -6.67 5.80
N SER A 70 -6.42 -6.21 6.42
CA SER A 70 -5.16 -6.96 6.54
C SER A 70 -5.32 -8.36 7.14
N ALA A 71 -6.15 -8.53 8.17
CA ALA A 71 -6.45 -9.85 8.73
C ALA A 71 -7.54 -10.61 7.95
N GLY A 72 -8.59 -9.89 7.52
CA GLY A 72 -9.73 -10.49 6.82
C GLY A 72 -9.34 -11.15 5.49
N ASN A 73 -8.47 -10.51 4.71
CA ASN A 73 -7.96 -11.10 3.47
C ASN A 73 -7.11 -12.36 3.73
N VAL A 74 -6.31 -12.38 4.80
CA VAL A 74 -5.55 -13.57 5.20
C VAL A 74 -6.49 -14.71 5.57
N VAL A 75 -7.51 -14.44 6.39
CA VAL A 75 -8.51 -15.44 6.78
C VAL A 75 -9.27 -15.97 5.58
N ALA A 76 -9.80 -15.09 4.71
CA ALA A 76 -10.51 -15.47 3.51
C ALA A 76 -9.64 -16.35 2.59
N ASN A 77 -8.40 -15.93 2.31
CA ASN A 77 -7.46 -16.67 1.49
C ASN A 77 -7.21 -18.09 2.04
N ARG A 78 -6.98 -18.24 3.35
CA ARG A 78 -6.72 -19.54 3.98
C ARG A 78 -7.96 -20.43 4.02
N LEU A 79 -9.15 -19.88 4.26
CA LEU A 79 -10.38 -20.66 4.20
C LEU A 79 -10.64 -21.19 2.78
N THR A 80 -10.38 -20.36 1.76
CA THR A 80 -10.56 -20.77 0.36
C THR A 80 -9.54 -21.79 -0.15
N GLU A 81 -8.49 -22.13 0.62
CA GLU A 81 -7.59 -23.25 0.28
C GLU A 81 -8.33 -24.59 0.24
N ASN A 82 -9.44 -24.73 0.99
CA ASN A 82 -10.33 -25.88 0.89
C ASN A 82 -11.42 -25.60 -0.17
N PRO A 83 -11.39 -26.30 -1.33
CA PRO A 83 -12.36 -26.04 -2.41
C PRO A 83 -13.80 -26.43 -2.06
N ASN A 84 -14.01 -27.16 -0.95
CA ASN A 84 -15.35 -27.54 -0.50
C ASN A 84 -16.04 -26.43 0.33
N TRP A 85 -15.31 -25.43 0.80
CA TRP A 85 -15.87 -24.33 1.58
C TRP A 85 -16.27 -23.16 0.70
N LYS A 86 -17.49 -22.67 0.91
CA LYS A 86 -18.03 -21.44 0.33
C LYS A 86 -17.75 -20.28 1.29
N VAL A 87 -16.91 -19.34 0.86
CA VAL A 87 -16.52 -18.18 1.66
C VAL A 87 -17.07 -16.90 1.02
N LEU A 88 -17.77 -16.09 1.81
CA LEU A 88 -18.19 -14.74 1.42
C LEU A 88 -17.33 -13.72 2.16
N LEU A 89 -16.68 -12.83 1.41
CA LEU A 89 -15.99 -11.66 1.97
C LEU A 89 -16.82 -10.40 1.70
N LEU A 90 -17.12 -9.65 2.76
CA LEU A 90 -17.85 -8.39 2.68
C LEU A 90 -16.91 -7.23 3.04
N GLU A 91 -16.67 -6.32 2.11
CA GLU A 91 -15.88 -5.11 2.32
C GLU A 91 -16.71 -3.87 1.96
N ALA A 92 -16.64 -2.83 2.81
CA ALA A 92 -17.41 -1.60 2.62
C ALA A 92 -16.68 -0.58 1.73
N GLY A 93 -15.37 -0.75 1.56
CA GLY A 93 -14.51 0.06 0.70
C GLY A 93 -14.55 -0.34 -0.77
N GLY A 94 -13.82 0.45 -1.56
CA GLY A 94 -13.57 0.17 -2.97
C GLY A 94 -12.30 -0.65 -3.18
N TYR A 95 -11.74 -0.52 -4.38
CA TYR A 95 -10.49 -1.17 -4.79
C TYR A 95 -9.29 -0.24 -4.64
N GLU A 96 -8.11 -0.84 -4.62
CA GLU A 96 -6.82 -0.15 -4.72
C GLU A 96 -6.68 0.56 -6.08
N THR A 97 -5.67 1.41 -6.20
CA THR A 97 -5.34 2.16 -7.43
C THR A 97 -3.84 2.36 -7.47
N GLU A 98 -3.24 2.71 -8.60
CA GLU A 98 -1.79 3.00 -8.66
C GLU A 98 -1.26 3.98 -7.59
N LEU A 99 -2.09 4.91 -7.11
CA LEU A 99 -1.69 5.81 -6.02
C LEU A 99 -1.43 5.08 -4.69
N THR A 100 -2.11 3.97 -4.45
CA THR A 100 -1.95 3.16 -3.25
C THR A 100 -0.69 2.30 -3.29
N ASP A 101 -0.19 2.00 -4.48
CA ASP A 101 0.98 1.13 -4.68
C ASP A 101 2.31 1.87 -4.52
N VAL A 102 2.28 3.21 -4.57
CA VAL A 102 3.46 4.04 -4.38
C VAL A 102 3.59 4.43 -2.89
N PRO A 103 4.57 3.88 -2.12
CA PRO A 103 4.59 4.05 -0.67
C PRO A 103 4.69 5.51 -0.18
N VAL A 104 5.41 6.36 -0.91
CA VAL A 104 5.57 7.78 -0.56
C VAL A 104 4.24 8.56 -0.63
N LEU A 105 3.26 8.05 -1.38
CA LEU A 105 1.95 8.68 -1.53
C LEU A 105 0.96 8.31 -0.44
N SER A 106 1.29 7.37 0.45
CA SER A 106 0.42 6.91 1.57
C SER A 106 -0.17 8.07 2.39
N ILE A 107 0.61 9.13 2.63
CA ILE A 107 0.19 10.31 3.40
C ILE A 107 -0.98 11.05 2.72
N TYR A 108 -1.07 11.02 1.39
CA TYR A 108 -2.16 11.64 0.63
C TYR A 108 -3.45 10.81 0.66
N LEU A 109 -3.37 9.53 1.03
CA LEU A 109 -4.54 8.66 1.16
C LEU A 109 -5.33 8.98 2.43
N HIS A 110 -4.72 9.64 3.42
CA HIS A 110 -5.40 10.08 4.63
C HIS A 110 -6.51 11.09 4.29
N LYS A 111 -7.69 10.98 4.92
CA LYS A 111 -8.88 11.80 4.64
C LYS A 111 -9.42 11.68 3.20
N SER A 112 -8.91 10.78 2.38
CA SER A 112 -9.38 10.51 1.01
C SER A 112 -10.62 9.59 0.99
N ARG A 113 -11.01 9.08 -0.18
CA ARG A 113 -12.08 8.06 -0.28
C ARG A 113 -11.72 6.72 0.38
N PHE A 114 -10.42 6.45 0.55
CA PHE A 114 -9.89 5.22 1.14
C PHE A 114 -9.82 5.26 2.66
N ASP A 115 -10.19 6.36 3.31
CA ASP A 115 -10.19 6.52 4.76
C ASP A 115 -11.62 6.60 5.29
N TRP A 116 -11.89 5.91 6.39
CA TRP A 116 -13.14 6.05 7.16
C TRP A 116 -13.28 7.44 7.80
N LYS A 117 -12.17 8.17 7.99
CA LYS A 117 -12.12 9.53 8.55
C LYS A 117 -12.67 9.61 9.97
N TYR A 118 -12.44 8.57 10.77
CA TYR A 118 -12.90 8.58 12.14
C TYR A 118 -12.25 9.73 12.91
N ARG A 119 -13.03 10.26 13.85
CA ARG A 119 -12.58 11.24 14.82
C ARG A 119 -12.96 10.75 16.20
N THR A 120 -12.07 10.95 17.15
CA THR A 120 -12.39 10.65 18.55
C THR A 120 -13.51 11.58 19.05
N GLN A 121 -14.11 11.22 20.18
CA GLN A 121 -14.81 12.21 20.98
C GLN A 121 -13.81 13.25 21.52
N PRO A 122 -14.24 14.49 21.81
CA PRO A 122 -13.39 15.48 22.44
C PRO A 122 -12.91 14.96 23.80
N GLY A 123 -11.64 15.18 24.13
CA GLY A 123 -11.07 14.79 25.41
C GLY A 123 -10.24 15.91 26.04
N ASP A 124 -10.08 15.85 27.35
CA ASP A 124 -9.29 16.82 28.13
C ASP A 124 -7.84 16.36 28.38
N THR A 125 -7.47 15.17 27.90
CA THR A 125 -6.14 14.56 28.12
C THR A 125 -5.35 14.30 26.84
N ALA A 126 -5.99 14.31 25.68
CA ALA A 126 -5.37 13.98 24.40
C ALA A 126 -5.81 14.94 23.31
N CYS A 127 -4.95 15.15 22.30
CA CYS A 127 -5.25 15.96 21.12
C CYS A 127 -5.71 17.40 21.44
N LEU A 128 -5.19 17.97 22.54
CA LEU A 128 -5.55 19.31 23.03
C LEU A 128 -5.23 20.43 22.02
N ALA A 129 -4.18 20.25 21.21
CA ALA A 129 -3.79 21.17 20.14
C ALA A 129 -4.51 20.89 18.80
N MET A 130 -5.38 19.89 18.72
CA MET A 130 -6.15 19.57 17.51
C MET A 130 -7.45 20.36 17.48
N LYS A 131 -7.96 20.60 16.26
CA LYS A 131 -9.27 21.25 16.07
C LYS A 131 -10.36 20.47 16.81
N ASP A 132 -11.19 21.20 17.55
CA ASP A 132 -12.28 20.66 18.37
C ASP A 132 -11.83 19.65 19.45
N ARG A 133 -10.53 19.61 19.80
CA ARG A 133 -9.91 18.64 20.73
C ARG A 133 -10.15 17.19 20.33
N ARG A 134 -10.18 16.90 19.03
CA ARG A 134 -10.43 15.55 18.48
C ARG A 134 -9.23 15.05 17.70
N CYS A 135 -8.82 13.82 17.95
CA CYS A 135 -7.80 13.14 17.18
C CYS A 135 -8.37 12.69 15.82
N VAL A 136 -7.56 12.74 14.77
CA VAL A 136 -7.85 12.07 13.51
C VAL A 136 -7.41 10.61 13.64
N TRP A 137 -8.33 9.68 13.39
CA TRP A 137 -8.07 8.24 13.43
C TRP A 137 -8.28 7.66 12.04
N THR A 138 -7.22 7.69 11.23
CA THR A 138 -7.20 7.11 9.89
C THR A 138 -7.44 5.60 9.98
N ARG A 139 -8.41 5.09 9.21
CA ARG A 139 -8.64 3.64 9.04
C ARG A 139 -8.98 3.36 7.59
N GLY A 140 -8.33 2.36 7.02
CA GLY A 140 -8.56 1.99 5.62
C GLY A 140 -10.00 1.51 5.37
N LYS A 141 -10.59 2.05 4.31
CA LYS A 141 -11.89 1.74 3.74
C LYS A 141 -11.70 1.37 2.26
N VAL A 142 -11.06 0.25 2.04
CA VAL A 142 -10.63 -0.29 0.74
C VAL A 142 -10.33 -1.76 0.94
N ILE A 143 -10.39 -2.58 -0.11
CA ILE A 143 -9.84 -3.95 -0.06
C ILE A 143 -8.35 -3.87 0.33
N GLY A 144 -7.90 -4.73 1.24
CA GLY A 144 -6.61 -4.61 1.94
C GLY A 144 -6.71 -3.80 3.25
N GLY A 145 -7.68 -2.88 3.34
CA GLY A 145 -7.98 -2.11 4.54
C GLY A 145 -6.84 -1.19 4.94
N SER A 146 -6.42 -1.23 6.21
CA SER A 146 -5.41 -0.28 6.71
C SER A 146 -3.98 -0.59 6.25
N SER A 147 -3.70 -1.76 5.68
CA SER A 147 -2.38 -2.01 5.07
C SER A 147 -2.15 -1.19 3.81
N VAL A 148 -3.22 -0.78 3.11
CA VAL A 148 -3.15 0.09 1.92
C VAL A 148 -2.74 1.52 2.28
N LEU A 149 -3.16 1.99 3.47
CA LEU A 149 -2.86 3.34 3.95
C LEU A 149 -1.61 3.41 4.84
N ASN A 150 -0.93 2.27 5.07
CA ASN A 150 0.20 2.25 5.97
C ASN A 150 1.45 2.89 5.33
N THR A 151 2.51 3.03 6.11
CA THR A 151 3.80 3.55 5.64
C THR A 151 4.83 2.43 5.43
N MET A 152 4.36 1.21 5.13
CA MET A 152 5.17 0.02 4.80
C MET A 152 6.18 -0.44 5.85
N LEU A 153 6.06 0.00 7.11
CA LEU A 153 6.95 -0.46 8.18
C LEU A 153 6.58 -1.89 8.61
N TYR A 154 7.56 -2.79 8.54
CA TYR A 154 7.43 -4.15 9.05
C TYR A 154 8.15 -4.28 10.39
N VAL A 155 7.38 -4.38 11.47
CA VAL A 155 7.88 -4.55 12.84
C VAL A 155 7.09 -5.66 13.52
N ARG A 156 7.77 -6.56 14.22
CA ARG A 156 7.13 -7.57 15.06
C ARG A 156 7.03 -7.11 16.51
N GLY A 157 5.98 -7.57 17.19
CA GLY A 157 5.82 -7.34 18.63
C GLY A 157 6.94 -7.97 19.46
N ASN A 158 7.10 -7.50 20.69
CA ASN A 158 8.08 -8.06 21.61
C ASN A 158 7.60 -9.45 22.07
N ARG A 159 8.54 -10.38 22.28
CA ARG A 159 8.23 -11.71 22.85
C ARG A 159 7.36 -11.62 24.11
N ARG A 160 7.65 -10.66 24.99
CA ARG A 160 6.92 -10.45 26.24
C ARG A 160 5.43 -10.16 26.00
N ASP A 161 5.08 -9.48 24.91
CA ASP A 161 3.69 -9.14 24.61
C ASP A 161 2.85 -10.41 24.38
N PHE A 162 3.41 -11.35 23.60
CA PHE A 162 2.76 -12.64 23.30
C PHE A 162 2.75 -13.60 24.49
N ASP A 163 3.88 -13.69 25.21
CA ASP A 163 3.96 -14.52 26.42
C ASP A 163 3.00 -14.02 27.52
N GLN A 164 2.79 -12.70 27.60
CA GLN A 164 1.78 -12.11 28.48
C GLN A 164 0.38 -12.50 28.04
N TRP A 165 0.03 -12.43 26.75
CA TRP A 165 -1.29 -12.87 26.26
C TRP A 165 -1.58 -14.33 26.61
N ALA A 166 -0.59 -15.21 26.48
CA ALA A 166 -0.73 -16.61 26.88
C ALA A 166 -0.98 -16.74 28.39
N THR A 167 -0.25 -15.98 29.21
CA THR A 167 -0.40 -15.96 30.67
C THR A 167 -1.75 -15.40 31.10
N ASP A 168 -2.31 -14.44 30.35
CA ASP A 168 -3.63 -13.84 30.57
C ASP A 168 -4.80 -14.77 30.19
N GLY A 169 -4.51 -16.04 29.85
CA GLY A 169 -5.51 -17.07 29.59
C GLY A 169 -5.77 -17.37 28.12
N ASN A 170 -4.88 -16.96 27.21
CA ASN A 170 -4.98 -17.26 25.78
C ASN A 170 -3.96 -18.35 25.37
N PRO A 171 -4.19 -19.64 25.69
CA PRO A 171 -3.27 -20.71 25.29
C PRO A 171 -3.11 -20.74 23.76
N GLY A 172 -1.89 -21.05 23.27
CA GLY A 172 -1.59 -20.99 21.84
C GLY A 172 -1.03 -19.64 21.36
N TRP A 173 -1.01 -18.61 22.21
CA TRP A 173 -0.57 -17.26 21.86
C TRP A 173 0.81 -16.88 22.41
N SER A 174 1.56 -17.80 23.02
CA SER A 174 2.94 -17.50 23.42
C SER A 174 3.81 -17.23 22.20
N TYR A 175 4.93 -16.53 22.38
CA TYR A 175 5.76 -16.13 21.23
C TYR A 175 6.25 -17.33 20.40
N GLU A 176 6.59 -18.43 21.07
CA GLU A 176 7.04 -19.65 20.40
C GLU A 176 5.93 -20.30 19.58
N GLU A 177 4.67 -20.19 20.02
CA GLU A 177 3.50 -20.74 19.32
C GLU A 177 3.09 -19.88 18.11
N VAL A 178 3.25 -18.55 18.19
CA VAL A 178 2.93 -17.64 17.08
C VAL A 178 4.07 -17.50 16.05
N LEU A 179 5.32 -17.77 16.45
CA LEU A 179 6.49 -17.62 15.57
C LEU A 179 6.38 -18.39 14.23
N PRO A 180 5.87 -19.64 14.19
CA PRO A 180 5.64 -20.34 12.93
C PRO A 180 4.71 -19.57 11.97
N TYR A 181 3.73 -18.82 12.47
CA TYR A 181 2.81 -18.04 11.64
C TYR A 181 3.46 -16.78 11.09
N PHE A 182 4.29 -16.09 11.88
CA PHE A 182 5.11 -14.98 11.37
C PHE A 182 6.04 -15.41 10.26
N LYS A 183 6.57 -16.63 10.36
CA LYS A 183 7.38 -17.22 9.30
C LYS A 183 6.52 -17.58 8.08
N LYS A 184 5.40 -18.26 8.29
CA LYS A 184 4.49 -18.68 7.20
C LYS A 184 4.02 -17.50 6.33
N SER A 185 3.81 -16.32 6.92
CA SER A 185 3.35 -15.15 6.17
C SER A 185 4.44 -14.48 5.33
N MET A 186 5.70 -14.61 5.70
CA MET A 186 6.78 -13.74 5.24
C MET A 186 7.59 -14.31 4.07
N ASP A 187 7.95 -13.42 3.15
CA ASP A 187 8.94 -13.62 2.12
C ASP A 187 10.08 -12.61 2.26
N GLN A 188 11.09 -12.96 3.06
CA GLN A 188 12.23 -12.09 3.36
C GLN A 188 13.21 -12.03 2.18
N ARG A 189 13.37 -10.85 1.58
CA ARG A 189 14.31 -10.63 0.45
C ARG A 189 15.71 -10.24 0.86
N ASN A 190 15.92 -9.80 2.10
CA ASN A 190 17.25 -9.47 2.62
C ASN A 190 18.05 -10.76 2.89
N PRO A 191 19.13 -11.06 2.13
CA PRO A 191 19.84 -12.35 2.22
C PRO A 191 20.44 -12.62 3.61
N TYR A 192 20.85 -11.56 4.31
CA TYR A 192 21.44 -11.63 5.65
C TYR A 192 20.42 -11.97 6.75
N LEU A 193 19.12 -11.81 6.50
CA LEU A 193 18.05 -12.19 7.43
C LEU A 193 17.34 -13.48 7.04
N ALA A 194 17.34 -13.84 5.75
CA ALA A 194 16.54 -14.93 5.19
C ALA A 194 16.78 -16.32 5.83
N LYS A 195 17.93 -16.54 6.49
CA LYS A 195 18.34 -17.84 7.07
C LYS A 195 18.52 -17.82 8.59
N ASN A 196 17.65 -17.12 9.33
CA ASN A 196 17.69 -17.15 10.80
C ASN A 196 16.44 -17.80 11.42
N ARG A 197 16.50 -18.09 12.73
CA ARG A 197 15.38 -18.70 13.48
C ARG A 197 14.07 -17.96 13.28
N TYR A 198 14.15 -16.63 13.18
CA TYR A 198 13.01 -15.72 13.22
C TYR A 198 12.45 -15.35 11.85
N HIS A 199 13.09 -15.72 10.75
CA HIS A 199 12.66 -15.34 9.41
C HIS A 199 12.58 -16.54 8.46
N SER A 200 11.94 -16.32 7.31
CA SER A 200 11.70 -17.32 6.27
C SER A 200 11.39 -16.62 4.95
N THR A 201 11.44 -17.41 3.89
CA THR A 201 11.13 -17.02 2.52
C THR A 201 9.94 -17.86 2.00
N GLY A 202 9.28 -17.40 0.94
CA GLY A 202 8.20 -18.13 0.27
C GLY A 202 6.79 -17.90 0.84
N GLY A 203 6.62 -16.99 1.81
CA GLY A 203 5.32 -16.48 2.21
C GLY A 203 4.70 -15.51 1.19
N TYR A 204 3.52 -14.99 1.50
CA TYR A 204 2.81 -14.05 0.61
C TYR A 204 3.25 -12.58 0.80
N LEU A 205 3.74 -12.24 2.00
CA LEU A 205 4.13 -10.87 2.33
C LEU A 205 5.62 -10.66 2.07
N THR A 206 5.94 -9.99 0.97
CA THR A 206 7.32 -9.57 0.66
C THR A 206 7.80 -8.54 1.68
N VAL A 207 8.94 -8.82 2.31
CA VAL A 207 9.60 -7.91 3.26
C VAL A 207 11.04 -7.71 2.82
N GLN A 208 11.48 -6.45 2.80
CA GLN A 208 12.84 -6.07 2.41
C GLN A 208 13.20 -4.71 2.99
N ASP A 209 14.48 -4.36 2.96
CA ASP A 209 14.93 -3.00 3.26
C ASP A 209 14.41 -2.02 2.21
N SER A 210 14.27 -0.75 2.60
CA SER A 210 13.92 0.30 1.65
C SER A 210 14.97 0.34 0.53
N PRO A 211 14.58 0.26 -0.75
CA PRO A 211 15.52 0.34 -1.86
C PRO A 211 16.13 1.75 -2.00
N TRP A 212 15.54 2.75 -1.32
CA TRP A 212 16.02 4.12 -1.28
C TRP A 212 16.17 4.61 0.15
N ASN A 213 17.38 5.04 0.50
CA ASN A 213 17.69 5.65 1.79
C ASN A 213 18.04 7.13 1.58
N THR A 214 17.54 7.98 2.46
CA THR A 214 17.97 9.39 2.51
C THR A 214 19.38 9.47 3.08
N PRO A 215 20.17 10.50 2.73
CA PRO A 215 21.46 10.78 3.40
C PRO A 215 21.35 10.99 4.91
N LEU A 216 20.15 11.35 5.42
CA LEU A 216 19.91 11.49 6.86
C LEU A 216 19.91 10.14 7.58
N GLY A 217 19.49 9.07 6.90
CA GLY A 217 19.34 7.73 7.51
C GLY A 217 20.67 7.01 7.77
N GLU A 218 21.62 7.10 6.84
CA GLU A 218 22.85 6.29 6.89
C GLU A 218 23.95 6.85 7.80
N LEU A 219 24.12 8.18 7.87
CA LEU A 219 25.30 8.75 8.54
C LEU A 219 25.05 9.29 9.95
N ASN A 220 23.85 9.73 10.30
CA ASN A 220 23.68 10.49 11.55
C ASN A 220 22.89 9.75 12.63
N TRP A 221 21.84 9.00 12.30
CA TRP A 221 20.96 8.46 13.34
C TRP A 221 21.59 7.35 14.18
N CYS A 222 22.21 6.34 13.56
CA CYS A 222 22.79 5.22 14.30
C CYS A 222 24.00 5.67 15.14
N GLU A 223 24.91 6.46 14.57
CA GLU A 223 26.09 6.97 15.27
C GLU A 223 25.71 7.88 16.45
N HIS A 224 24.69 8.74 16.29
CA HIS A 224 24.24 9.59 17.39
C HIS A 224 23.45 8.81 18.44
N ALA A 225 22.66 7.80 18.05
CA ALA A 225 21.92 6.97 18.98
C ALA A 225 22.86 6.18 19.93
N GLU A 226 24.00 5.71 19.43
CA GLU A 226 25.02 5.04 20.24
C GLU A 226 25.74 5.96 21.23
N GLN A 227 25.77 7.27 20.95
CA GLN A 227 26.42 8.27 21.81
C GLN A 227 25.52 8.80 22.94
N ILE A 228 24.22 8.48 22.93
CA ILE A 228 23.30 8.89 23.99
C ILE A 228 23.49 7.97 25.19
N PRO A 229 23.93 8.48 26.36
CA PRO A 229 24.03 7.66 27.56
C PRO A 229 22.66 7.11 27.94
N LEU A 230 22.57 5.80 28.15
CA LEU A 230 21.40 5.18 28.76
C LEU A 230 21.44 5.52 30.27
N TYR A 231 20.60 6.44 30.70
CA TYR A 231 20.39 6.81 32.11
C TYR A 231 19.53 5.77 32.84
#